data_AF-A0ABD0P7B4-F1
#
_entry.id   AF-A0ABD0P7B4-F1
#
_cell.length_a   1.000
_cell.length_b   1.000
_cell.length_c   1.000
_cell.angle_alpha   90.00
_cell.angle_beta   90.00
_cell.angle_gamma   90.00
#
_symmetry.space_group_name_H-M   'P 1'
#
loop_
_entity.id
_entity.type
_entity.pdbx_description
1 polymer ?
#
loop_
_entity_poly.entity_id
_entity_poly.type
_entity_poly.pdbx_seq_one_letter_code
_entity_poly.pdbx_strand_id
1 'polypeptide(L)' 'ACDLTLDPNTANTFLTLSERNRKVTRISEKQPYPDHPERFDDCHQVLCRE' A
#
# COMPACT_ATOMS: atom_id res chain seq x y z
N ALA A 1 -8.08 17.94 11.84
CA ALA A 1 -7.51 16.59 11.69
C ALA A 1 -6.90 16.52 10.30
N CYS A 2 -5.69 15.97 10.14
CA CYS A 2 -5.12 15.75 8.81
C CYS A 2 -5.79 14.54 8.16
N ASP A 3 -6.25 14.69 6.91
CA ASP A 3 -6.88 13.62 6.13
C ASP A 3 -5.82 12.79 5.41
N LEU A 4 -5.11 11.98 6.19
CA LEU A 4 -4.03 11.14 5.69
C LEU A 4 -4.58 9.96 4.87
N THR A 5 -3.99 9.69 3.71
CA THR A 5 -4.30 8.50 2.88
C THR A 5 -3.05 7.67 2.66
N LEU A 6 -3.20 6.39 2.32
CA LEU A 6 -2.09 5.49 2.03
C LEU A 6 -1.68 5.59 0.56
N ASP A 7 -0.37 5.57 0.29
CA ASP A 7 0.15 5.64 -1.07
C ASP A 7 0.22 4.23 -1.71
N PRO A 8 -0.61 3.95 -2.73
CA PRO A 8 -0.61 2.65 -3.42
C PRO A 8 0.70 2.35 -4.16
N ASN A 9 1.53 3.35 -4.46
CA ASN A 9 2.82 3.16 -5.12
C ASN A 9 3.89 2.61 -4.18
N THR A 10 3.74 2.85 -2.88
CA THR A 10 4.66 2.36 -1.86
C THR A 10 4.23 1.01 -1.28
N ALA A 11 2.94 0.68 -1.37
CA ALA A 11 2.36 -0.51 -0.76
C ALA A 11 3.01 -1.80 -1.28
N ASN A 12 3.51 -2.63 -0.36
CA ASN A 12 4.00 -3.96 -0.71
C ASN A 12 2.93 -4.80 -1.43
N THR A 13 3.36 -5.69 -2.31
CA THR A 13 2.46 -6.48 -3.16
C THR A 13 1.56 -7.47 -2.41
N PHE A 14 1.81 -7.75 -1.13
CA PHE A 14 0.93 -8.58 -0.29
C PHE A 14 -0.05 -7.75 0.58
N LEU A 15 -0.14 -6.45 0.32
CA LEU A 15 -1.10 -5.55 0.94
C LEU A 15 -2.16 -5.12 -0.06
N THR A 16 -3.39 -4.95 0.43
CA THR A 16 -4.50 -4.37 -0.34
C THR A 16 -5.00 -3.13 0.36
N LEU A 17 -5.22 -2.07 -0.42
CA LEU A 17 -5.77 -0.80 0.06
C LEU A 17 -7.25 -0.71 -0.29
N SER A 18 -8.05 -0.24 0.67
CA SER A 18 -9.50 -0.07 0.53
C SER A 18 -9.96 1.20 1.25
N GLU A 19 -11.27 1.50 1.18
CA GLU A 19 -11.88 2.67 1.82
C GLU A 19 -11.17 3.98 1.42
N ARG A 20 -10.98 4.18 0.10
CA ARG A 20 -10.21 5.32 -0.46
C ARG A 20 -8.79 5.39 0.11
N ASN A 21 -8.13 4.24 0.18
CA ASN A 21 -6.78 4.06 0.71
C ASN A 21 -6.64 4.49 2.18
N ARG A 22 -7.69 4.33 2.99
CA ARG A 22 -7.63 4.58 4.45
C ARG A 22 -7.49 3.30 5.26
N LYS A 23 -7.62 2.14 4.62
CA LYS A 23 -7.54 0.84 5.24
C LYS A 23 -6.62 -0.08 4.46
N VAL A 24 -5.78 -0.81 5.19
CA VAL A 24 -4.85 -1.81 4.66
C VAL A 24 -5.21 -3.20 5.18
N THR A 25 -5.20 -4.20 4.31
CA THR A 25 -5.38 -5.61 4.66
C THR A 25 -4.21 -6.42 4.10
N ARG A 26 -3.59 -7.24 4.95
CA ARG A 26 -2.58 -8.21 4.51
C ARG A 26 -3.27 -9.45 3.94
N ILE A 27 -2.79 -9.91 2.80
CA ILE A 27 -3.30 -11.10 2.12
C ILE A 27 -2.14 -12.02 1.71
N SER A 28 -2.46 -13.28 1.39
CA SER A 28 -1.47 -14.26 0.96
C SER A 28 -1.13 -14.17 -0.53
N GLU A 29 -2.01 -13.59 -1.33
CA GLU A 29 -1.87 -13.50 -2.79
C GLU A 29 -1.14 -12.22 -3.20
N LYS A 30 -0.14 -12.35 -4.08
CA LYS A 30 0.59 -11.21 -4.64
C LYS A 30 -0.33 -10.40 -5.55
N GLN A 31 -0.54 -9.14 -5.20
CA GLN A 31 -1.34 -8.20 -5.97
C GLN A 31 -0.65 -7.76 -7.25
N PRO A 32 -1.41 -7.55 -8.34
CA PRO A 32 -0.89 -7.15 -9.64
C PRO A 32 -0.56 -5.64 -9.68
N TYR A 33 0.16 -5.15 -8.67
CA TYR A 33 0.61 -3.77 -8.69
C TYR A 33 1.72 -3.58 -9.72
N PRO A 34 1.71 -2.47 -10.47
CA PRO A 34 2.82 -2.16 -11.37
C PRO A 34 4.09 -1.93 -10.57
N ASP A 35 5.22 -2.31 -11.20
CA ASP A 35 6.54 -2.05 -10.66
C ASP A 35 6.71 -0.55 -10.43
N HIS A 36 7.22 -0.20 -9.25
CA HIS A 36 7.42 1.18 -8.85
C HIS A 36 8.66 1.28 -7.97
N PRO A 37 9.57 2.26 -8.19
CA PRO A 37 10.83 2.34 -7.46
C PRO A 37 10.66 2.58 -5.95
N GLU A 38 9.52 3.10 -5.53
CA GLU A 38 9.20 3.36 -4.12
C GLU A 38 8.44 2.21 -3.44
N ARG A 39 8.15 1.12 -4.17
CA ARG A 39 7.39 -0.01 -3.63
C ARG A 39 8.27 -0.83 -2.71
N PHE A 40 7.75 -1.19 -1.54
CA PHE A 40 8.44 -2.12 -0.66
C PHE A 40 8.32 -3.55 -1.19
N ASP A 41 9.45 -4.23 -1.38
CA ASP A 41 9.48 -5.61 -1.86
C ASP A 41 9.55 -6.64 -0.71
N ASP A 42 10.38 -6.37 0.30
CA ASP A 42 10.70 -7.35 1.34
C ASP A 42 9.70 -7.40 2.50
N CYS A 43 9.20 -6.23 2.91
CA CYS A 43 8.37 -6.07 4.10
C CYS A 43 6.95 -5.61 3.75
N HIS A 44 5.97 -6.06 4.54
CA HIS A 44 4.57 -5.65 4.44
C HIS A 44 4.35 -4.21 4.94
N GLN A 45 4.88 -3.23 4.21
CA GLN A 45 4.84 -1.81 4.55
C GLN A 45 4.13 -0.98 3.46
N VAL A 46 3.66 0.20 3.87
CA VAL A 46 3.05 1.22 3.02
C VAL A 46 3.27 2.57 3.71
N LEU A 47 3.54 3.62 2.94
CA LEU A 47 3.66 4.99 3.43
C LEU A 47 2.33 5.73 3.29
N CYS A 48 2.21 6.75 4.11
CA CYS A 48 1.12 7.71 4.03
C CYS A 48 1.47 8.85 3.07
N ARG A 49 0.43 9.43 2.47
CA ARG A 49 0.47 10.65 1.68
C ARG A 49 -0.32 11.73 2.41
N GLU A 50 0.27 12.92 2.50
CA GLU A 50 -0.39 14.14 3.00
C GLU A 50 -1.48 14.64 2.04
#